data_AF-A0A4R6ZVH6-F1
#
_entry.id   AF-A0A4R6ZVH6-F1
#
_cell.length_a   1.000
_cell.length_b   1.000
_cell.length_c   1.000
_cell.angle_alpha   90.00
_cell.angle_beta   90.00
_cell.angle_gamma   90.00
#
_symmetry.space_group_name_H-M   'P 1'
#
loop_
_entity.id
_entity.type
_entity.pdbx_description
1 polymer ?
#
loop_
_entity_poly.entity_id
_entity_poly.type
_entity_poly.pdbx_seq_one_letter_code
_entity_poly.pdbx_strand_id
1 'polypeptide(L)'
;MASIHDIDTGTSAEEINDLIRDAEPGSTLKFAAGNHLLDDALRVERSDIALVGAGSGDTTLTFSDRALERNDDHAIHLDGFRTRFQGRLEAGLDEGDRRLSLDRDHGLAPGDTVRLWQDNDDAFFDAIGDTSWRRVEYAELRTSMARVESVEGNDVVLDRGAHFAFEAGETRLARLDSVDDVRLEGFSVAFELGEPDAGLFTNTREALSGYDAVLLEGTVGTQLADLEVRDGPSTAFRFSKTLDPEAEGITAHGAFNKGSGGNGYAYELHESYDGTFTGLEDSGMRHGLTFASWRSSVGNDIEVAFTDRDINFHGGQDHDNRVRVEQSIRDPETDDLSPSLWINQGGESFGAITDAEANEVIFDYLIGSRRSDKIEGSDDGVYLNGGSGHDSLTGGAGNDILQGGPGNDWYDGTDLLDGGAGVDTARYADDYDDHQVLKGEEESVILGQGSQDTLVDMEFAVFGDGTTLHLASGNAFHGEPLERPEPDAVLEGDGLLPGVVDEGTELLVTGNTTSSWSSGYVAELFVQNLSDEEIVDPRVRFDLPAEIDTLWNGRVESSDDGYSVRDDDPGTLEPGEAWRFAFKAYGDDPSLPDTLQAEANGNGLQVQLLGIGESPVEEVVG
;
A
#
# COMPACT_ATOMS: atom_id res chain seq x y z
N MET A 1 37.31 12.42 -19.98
CA MET A 1 37.11 10.98 -19.69
C MET A 1 36.58 10.99 -18.29
N ALA A 2 35.39 10.43 -18.02
CA ALA A 2 34.85 10.33 -16.66
C ALA A 2 35.95 9.94 -15.66
N SER A 3 36.24 10.81 -14.69
CA SER A 3 37.29 10.59 -13.69
C SER A 3 36.70 10.06 -12.40
N ILE A 4 37.44 9.17 -11.75
CA ILE A 4 37.14 8.72 -10.39
C ILE A 4 38.03 9.53 -9.44
N HIS A 5 37.42 10.17 -8.46
CA HIS A 5 38.06 10.94 -7.40
C HIS A 5 37.88 10.19 -6.08
N ASP A 6 38.94 9.57 -5.57
CA ASP A 6 38.88 8.91 -4.26
C ASP A 6 38.83 9.96 -3.14
N ILE A 7 37.85 9.83 -2.24
CA ILE A 7 37.61 10.72 -1.09
C ILE A 7 37.94 9.95 0.18
N ASP A 8 39.00 10.37 0.87
CA ASP A 8 39.41 9.80 2.15
C ASP A 8 38.56 10.38 3.29
N THR A 9 38.42 9.66 4.41
CA THR A 9 37.64 10.10 5.58
C THR A 9 38.08 11.42 6.23
N GLY A 10 39.26 11.94 5.83
CA GLY A 10 39.79 13.21 6.29
C GLY A 10 39.58 14.39 5.33
N THR A 11 38.96 14.16 4.17
CA THR A 11 38.64 15.22 3.20
C THR A 11 37.53 16.10 3.75
N SER A 12 37.73 17.42 3.74
CA SER A 12 36.74 18.37 4.27
C SER A 12 35.54 18.57 3.35
N ALA A 13 34.43 19.05 3.90
CA ALA A 13 33.23 19.40 3.12
C ALA A 13 33.53 20.46 2.04
N GLU A 14 34.38 21.45 2.34
CA GLU A 14 34.83 22.46 1.38
C GLU A 14 35.58 21.82 0.19
N GLU A 15 36.52 20.92 0.46
CA GLU A 15 37.25 20.20 -0.60
C GLU A 15 36.33 19.31 -1.44
N ILE A 16 35.34 18.65 -0.82
CA ILE A 16 34.34 17.84 -1.53
C ILE A 16 33.48 18.72 -2.44
N ASN A 17 32.98 19.85 -1.93
CA ASN A 17 32.17 20.79 -2.72
C ASN A 17 32.96 21.41 -3.90
N ASP A 18 34.24 21.73 -3.70
CA ASP A 18 35.12 22.16 -4.77
C ASP A 18 35.30 21.06 -5.84
N LEU A 19 35.47 19.81 -5.43
CA LEU A 19 35.54 18.66 -6.35
C LEU A 19 34.23 18.45 -7.12
N ILE A 20 33.07 18.55 -6.46
CA ILE A 20 31.76 18.48 -7.12
C ILE A 20 31.68 19.52 -8.23
N ARG A 21 31.99 20.79 -7.90
CA ARG A 21 31.91 21.91 -8.84
C ARG A 21 32.87 21.77 -10.03
N ASP A 22 34.10 21.33 -9.78
CA ASP A 22 35.19 21.46 -10.74
C ASP A 22 35.46 20.16 -11.56
N ALA A 23 34.88 19.02 -11.18
CA ALA A 23 35.05 17.74 -11.88
C ALA A 23 34.44 17.74 -13.30
N GLU A 24 34.94 16.88 -14.19
CA GLU A 24 34.37 16.70 -15.53
C GLU A 24 32.96 16.07 -15.47
N PRO A 25 32.07 16.32 -16.46
CA PRO A 25 30.85 15.55 -16.64
C PRO A 25 31.06 14.03 -16.66
N GLY A 26 30.18 13.32 -15.96
CA GLY A 26 30.24 11.87 -15.74
C GLY A 26 31.25 11.42 -14.68
N SER A 27 31.86 12.33 -13.92
CA SER A 27 32.83 11.95 -12.87
C SER A 27 32.15 11.30 -11.67
N THR A 28 32.91 10.47 -10.96
CA THR A 28 32.48 9.82 -9.71
C THR A 28 33.39 10.25 -8.57
N LEU A 29 32.81 10.80 -7.51
CA LEU A 29 33.46 10.98 -6.21
C LEU A 29 33.21 9.72 -5.40
N LYS A 30 34.28 8.96 -5.14
CA LYS A 30 34.22 7.68 -4.47
C LYS A 30 34.67 7.81 -3.03
N PHE A 31 33.74 7.75 -2.09
CA PHE A 31 34.00 7.81 -0.66
C PHE A 31 34.57 6.49 -0.15
N ALA A 32 35.65 6.56 0.61
CA ALA A 32 36.19 5.41 1.32
C ALA A 32 35.21 4.95 2.42
N ALA A 33 35.29 3.66 2.78
CA ALA A 33 34.62 3.14 3.97
C ALA A 33 35.12 3.87 5.23
N GLY A 34 34.23 4.06 6.20
CA GLY A 34 34.45 4.78 7.44
C GLY A 34 33.61 6.06 7.55
N ASN A 35 33.84 6.77 8.65
CA ASN A 35 33.12 8.01 8.95
C ASN A 35 33.84 9.24 8.39
N HIS A 36 33.15 9.99 7.53
CA HIS A 36 33.53 11.30 7.01
C HIS A 36 32.83 12.36 7.86
N LEU A 37 33.58 13.06 8.71
CA LEU A 37 33.03 14.13 9.54
C LEU A 37 33.05 15.45 8.76
N LEU A 38 31.88 15.98 8.45
CA LEU A 38 31.67 17.16 7.63
C LEU A 38 31.25 18.36 8.49
N ASP A 39 31.93 19.50 8.30
CA ASP A 39 31.64 20.75 9.02
C ASP A 39 30.86 21.78 8.20
N ASP A 40 30.34 21.35 7.04
CA ASP A 40 29.43 22.09 6.17
C ASP A 40 28.56 21.12 5.36
N ALA A 41 27.50 21.63 4.74
CA ALA A 41 26.63 20.85 3.85
C ALA A 41 27.34 20.48 2.53
N LEU A 42 26.87 19.42 1.86
CA LEU A 42 27.27 19.08 0.50
C LEU A 42 26.26 19.64 -0.50
N ARG A 43 26.74 20.35 -1.54
CA ARG A 43 25.89 21.00 -2.54
C ARG A 43 26.26 20.55 -3.95
N VAL A 44 25.27 20.05 -4.68
CA VAL A 44 25.39 19.60 -6.07
C VAL A 44 24.58 20.54 -6.95
N GLU A 45 25.24 21.57 -7.49
CA GLU A 45 24.64 22.59 -8.36
C GLU A 45 24.88 22.30 -9.86
N ARG A 46 25.14 21.03 -10.22
CA ARG A 46 25.48 20.61 -11.59
C ARG A 46 25.01 19.20 -11.91
N SER A 47 24.70 18.96 -13.18
CA SER A 47 24.31 17.66 -13.73
C SER A 47 25.50 16.70 -13.91
N ASP A 48 25.25 15.43 -14.22
CA ASP A 48 26.21 14.40 -14.63
C ASP A 48 27.33 14.10 -13.60
N ILE A 49 26.99 13.83 -12.35
CA ILE A 49 27.98 13.49 -11.32
C ILE A 49 27.46 12.39 -10.38
N ALA A 50 28.37 11.53 -9.92
CA ALA A 50 28.04 10.49 -8.95
C ALA A 50 28.82 10.65 -7.65
N LEU A 51 28.15 10.52 -6.50
CA LEU A 51 28.73 10.40 -5.17
C LEU A 51 28.46 8.97 -4.70
N VAL A 52 29.52 8.19 -4.50
CA VAL A 52 29.40 6.74 -4.26
C VAL A 52 30.24 6.33 -3.07
N GLY A 53 29.62 5.75 -2.05
CA GLY A 53 30.30 5.14 -0.91
C GLY A 53 30.59 3.66 -1.10
N ALA A 54 30.96 3.00 0.00
CA ALA A 54 31.25 1.56 0.01
C ALA A 54 30.03 0.69 0.33
N GLY A 55 28.89 1.30 0.65
CA GLY A 55 27.65 0.68 1.11
C GLY A 55 27.06 1.45 2.28
N SER A 56 25.73 1.49 2.43
CA SER A 56 25.10 1.98 3.66
C SER A 56 25.60 1.14 4.85
N GLY A 57 25.95 1.79 5.95
CA GLY A 57 26.65 1.15 7.09
C GLY A 57 28.18 1.00 6.97
N ASP A 58 28.74 0.98 5.75
CA ASP A 58 30.20 0.95 5.54
C ASP A 58 30.79 2.34 5.36
N THR A 59 30.09 3.24 4.66
CA THR A 59 30.44 4.66 4.55
C THR A 59 29.41 5.50 5.28
N THR A 60 29.85 6.41 6.16
CA THR A 60 28.96 7.36 6.84
C THR A 60 29.44 8.79 6.63
N LEU A 61 28.54 9.66 6.19
CA LEU A 61 28.73 11.11 6.13
C LEU A 61 28.07 11.71 7.38
N THR A 62 28.88 12.04 8.39
CA THR A 62 28.38 12.65 9.63
C THR A 62 28.48 14.16 9.55
N PHE A 63 27.36 14.86 9.60
CA PHE A 63 27.30 16.31 9.67
C PHE A 63 27.40 16.77 11.13
N SER A 64 28.48 17.50 11.43
CA SER A 64 28.77 17.97 12.79
C SER A 64 27.81 19.06 13.27
N ASP A 65 27.81 19.35 14.57
CA ASP A 65 27.08 20.49 15.13
C ASP A 65 27.41 21.81 14.40
N ARG A 66 28.66 21.95 13.96
CA ARG A 66 29.10 23.12 13.20
C ARG A 66 28.49 23.18 11.80
N ALA A 67 28.25 22.05 11.15
CA ALA A 67 27.55 22.01 9.87
C ALA A 67 26.10 22.51 10.07
N LEU A 68 25.41 21.97 11.08
CA LEU A 68 24.03 22.34 11.44
C LEU A 68 23.88 23.81 11.86
N GLU A 69 24.88 24.39 12.52
CA GLU A 69 24.88 25.83 12.85
C GLU A 69 25.12 26.74 11.63
N ARG A 70 25.84 26.25 10.61
CA ARG A 70 26.18 27.00 9.40
C ARG A 70 25.09 26.90 8.33
N ASN A 71 24.39 25.79 8.32
CA ASN A 71 23.36 25.41 7.37
C ASN A 71 22.27 24.71 8.17
N ASP A 72 21.18 25.43 8.42
CA ASP A 72 20.07 25.00 9.25
C ASP A 72 18.89 24.47 8.43
N ASP A 73 19.10 24.24 7.12
CA ASP A 73 18.09 23.78 6.18
C ASP A 73 18.40 22.43 5.53
N HIS A 74 19.66 22.04 5.30
CA HIS A 74 19.96 20.75 4.67
C HIS A 74 21.36 20.17 4.91
N ALA A 75 21.51 18.85 4.74
CA ALA A 75 22.82 18.17 4.80
C ALA A 75 23.42 17.95 3.41
N ILE A 76 22.63 17.35 2.51
CA ILE A 76 22.95 17.18 1.09
C ILE A 76 21.86 17.86 0.27
N HIS A 77 22.25 18.77 -0.64
CA HIS A 77 21.31 19.49 -1.50
C HIS A 77 21.71 19.39 -2.97
N LEU A 78 20.83 18.79 -3.77
CA LEU A 78 20.87 18.87 -5.23
C LEU A 78 20.05 20.10 -5.64
N ASP A 79 20.72 21.14 -6.14
CA ASP A 79 20.17 22.48 -6.35
C ASP A 79 20.04 22.81 -7.85
N GLY A 80 18.85 22.54 -8.39
CA GLY A 80 18.42 22.86 -9.76
C GLY A 80 17.14 23.70 -9.84
N PHE A 81 16.80 24.46 -8.79
CA PHE A 81 15.48 25.10 -8.68
C PHE A 81 15.29 26.37 -9.52
N ARG A 82 16.35 26.89 -10.15
CA ARG A 82 16.32 28.20 -10.80
C ARG A 82 15.43 28.15 -12.05
N THR A 83 14.46 29.06 -12.13
CA THR A 83 13.51 29.13 -13.25
C THR A 83 13.68 30.39 -14.09
N ARG A 84 13.34 30.27 -15.37
CA ARG A 84 13.24 31.40 -16.32
C ARG A 84 11.90 31.34 -17.03
N PHE A 85 11.08 32.36 -16.85
CA PHE A 85 9.78 32.45 -17.50
C PHE A 85 9.91 32.58 -19.02
N GLN A 86 9.20 31.74 -19.77
CA GLN A 86 9.32 31.64 -21.23
C GLN A 86 8.07 32.07 -21.99
N GLY A 87 6.89 32.02 -21.36
CA GLY A 87 5.66 32.46 -22.01
C GLY A 87 4.42 31.91 -21.32
N ARG A 88 3.27 32.31 -21.86
CA ARG A 88 1.97 31.73 -21.50
C ARG A 88 1.46 30.88 -22.64
N LEU A 89 0.61 29.90 -22.33
CA LEU A 89 -0.04 29.10 -23.36
C LEU A 89 -0.96 29.98 -24.23
N GLU A 90 -0.91 29.84 -25.55
CA GLU A 90 -1.83 30.52 -26.47
C GLU A 90 -3.20 29.85 -26.54
N ALA A 91 -3.25 28.54 -26.32
CA ALA A 91 -4.43 27.70 -26.35
C ALA A 91 -4.47 26.81 -25.10
N GLY A 92 -5.66 26.31 -24.75
CA GLY A 92 -5.78 25.32 -23.70
C GLY A 92 -5.06 24.04 -24.09
N LEU A 93 -4.61 23.31 -23.08
CA LEU A 93 -3.92 22.03 -23.21
C LEU A 93 -4.70 21.03 -22.37
N ASP A 94 -5.21 19.96 -22.97
CA ASP A 94 -5.89 18.92 -22.20
C ASP A 94 -4.84 18.06 -21.47
N GLU A 95 -5.25 17.38 -20.40
CA GLU A 95 -4.40 16.40 -19.73
C GLU A 95 -3.95 15.31 -20.70
N GLY A 96 -2.68 14.90 -20.62
CA GLY A 96 -2.06 13.97 -21.57
C GLY A 96 -1.61 14.59 -22.90
N ASP A 97 -2.01 15.83 -23.22
CA ASP A 97 -1.53 16.49 -24.44
C ASP A 97 -0.05 16.86 -24.34
N ARG A 98 0.65 16.70 -25.46
CA ARG A 98 2.10 16.92 -25.57
C ARG A 98 2.48 18.18 -26.34
N ARG A 99 1.58 18.71 -27.17
CA ARG A 99 1.87 19.83 -28.07
C ARG A 99 1.21 21.09 -27.55
N LEU A 100 2.02 22.12 -27.33
CA LEU A 100 1.57 23.42 -26.86
C LEU A 100 2.11 24.54 -27.75
N SER A 101 1.47 25.71 -27.72
CA SER A 101 1.97 26.94 -28.36
C SER A 101 2.13 28.03 -27.30
N LEU A 102 3.22 28.79 -27.37
CA LEU A 102 3.51 29.90 -26.46
C LEU A 102 3.23 31.26 -27.11
N ASP A 103 2.80 32.24 -26.31
CA ASP A 103 2.36 33.58 -26.74
C ASP A 103 3.46 34.47 -27.32
N ARG A 104 4.68 33.94 -27.39
CA ARG A 104 5.89 34.67 -27.74
C ARG A 104 7.01 33.73 -28.14
N ASP A 105 8.03 34.31 -28.77
CA ASP A 105 9.34 33.67 -28.87
C ASP A 105 9.92 33.45 -27.47
N HIS A 106 10.33 32.20 -27.22
CA HIS A 106 10.61 31.63 -25.91
C HIS A 106 12.05 31.12 -25.79
N GLY A 107 12.78 30.96 -26.90
CA GLY A 107 14.18 30.52 -26.88
C GLY A 107 14.42 29.14 -26.25
N LEU A 108 13.40 28.27 -26.20
CA LEU A 108 13.54 26.88 -25.76
C LEU A 108 14.21 26.04 -26.86
N ALA A 109 14.88 24.98 -26.46
CA ALA A 109 15.50 24.00 -27.35
C ALA A 109 15.15 22.56 -26.91
N PRO A 110 15.26 21.56 -27.82
CA PRO A 110 15.20 20.16 -27.44
C PRO A 110 16.16 19.84 -26.30
N GLY A 111 15.66 19.11 -25.30
CA GLY A 111 16.37 18.77 -24.07
C GLY A 111 16.21 19.76 -22.92
N ASP A 112 15.63 20.95 -23.14
CA ASP A 112 15.32 21.87 -22.03
C ASP A 112 14.24 21.25 -21.12
N THR A 113 14.45 21.30 -19.80
CA THR A 113 13.43 20.97 -18.80
C THR A 113 12.49 22.17 -18.60
N VAL A 114 11.19 21.93 -18.62
CA VAL A 114 10.17 22.95 -18.42
C VAL A 114 9.21 22.57 -17.31
N ARG A 115 8.69 23.60 -16.62
CA ARG A 115 7.57 23.49 -15.68
C ARG A 115 6.42 24.36 -16.17
N LEU A 116 5.24 23.77 -16.23
CA LEU A 116 3.97 24.43 -16.46
C LEU A 116 3.24 24.59 -15.13
N TRP A 117 2.55 25.72 -14.94
CA TRP A 117 1.67 25.90 -13.80
C TRP A 117 0.60 26.96 -14.04
N GLN A 118 -0.49 26.85 -13.29
CA GLN A 118 -1.58 27.83 -13.24
C GLN A 118 -1.89 28.18 -11.79
N ASP A 119 -2.24 29.45 -11.50
CA ASP A 119 -2.69 29.82 -10.16
C ASP A 119 -4.04 29.15 -9.87
N ASN A 120 -4.33 28.91 -8.59
CA ASN A 120 -5.66 28.49 -8.18
C ASN A 120 -6.59 29.70 -8.16
N ASP A 121 -7.83 29.52 -8.56
CA ASP A 121 -8.89 30.51 -8.43
C ASP A 121 -10.12 29.91 -7.75
N ASP A 122 -11.10 30.77 -7.43
CA ASP A 122 -12.32 30.33 -6.75
C ASP A 122 -13.10 29.31 -7.59
N ALA A 123 -13.06 29.41 -8.92
CA ALA A 123 -13.77 28.49 -9.80
C ALA A 123 -13.15 27.08 -9.75
N PHE A 124 -11.81 26.99 -9.72
CA PHE A 124 -11.11 25.74 -9.54
C PHE A 124 -11.39 25.11 -8.17
N PHE A 125 -11.30 25.90 -7.10
CA PHE A 125 -11.62 25.40 -5.76
C PHE A 125 -13.07 24.93 -5.63
N ASP A 126 -14.02 25.66 -6.21
CA ASP A 126 -15.43 25.22 -6.28
C ASP A 126 -15.58 23.89 -7.05
N ALA A 127 -14.78 23.69 -8.10
CA ALA A 127 -14.83 22.48 -8.93
C ALA A 127 -14.31 21.23 -8.20
N ILE A 128 -13.27 21.37 -7.39
CA ILE A 128 -12.69 20.27 -6.60
C ILE A 128 -13.35 20.11 -5.21
N GLY A 129 -14.43 20.85 -4.95
CA GLY A 129 -15.19 20.79 -3.69
C GLY A 129 -14.50 21.46 -2.50
N ASP A 130 -13.35 22.11 -2.69
CA ASP A 130 -12.62 22.78 -1.62
C ASP A 130 -13.29 24.12 -1.27
N THR A 131 -13.97 24.16 -0.13
CA THR A 131 -14.70 25.35 0.36
C THR A 131 -14.04 26.04 1.56
N SER A 132 -12.89 25.56 2.03
CA SER A 132 -12.25 26.05 3.26
C SER A 132 -10.73 26.09 3.13
N TRP A 133 -10.05 27.03 3.78
CA TRP A 133 -8.58 27.08 3.78
C TRP A 133 -7.89 27.30 2.41
N ARG A 134 -8.66 27.72 1.38
CA ARG A 134 -8.19 28.06 0.03
C ARG A 134 -6.93 28.94 0.01
N ARG A 135 -5.89 28.47 -0.68
CA ARG A 135 -4.66 29.22 -0.92
C ARG A 135 -4.44 29.49 -2.40
N VAL A 136 -4.57 30.76 -2.78
CA VAL A 136 -4.48 31.21 -4.20
C VAL A 136 -3.06 31.55 -4.64
N GLU A 137 -2.13 31.81 -3.72
CA GLU A 137 -0.75 32.18 -4.03
C GLU A 137 0.27 31.17 -3.48
N TYR A 138 1.27 30.83 -4.30
CA TYR A 138 2.40 29.95 -3.98
C TYR A 138 1.99 28.54 -3.54
N ALA A 139 0.87 28.04 -4.08
CA ALA A 139 0.20 26.79 -3.71
C ALA A 139 -0.42 26.14 -4.94
N GLU A 140 0.24 26.29 -6.09
CA GLU A 140 -0.25 25.84 -7.38
C GLU A 140 -0.51 24.33 -7.34
N LEU A 141 -1.77 23.94 -7.52
CA LEU A 141 -2.21 22.54 -7.50
C LEU A 141 -2.21 21.91 -8.89
N ARG A 142 -2.14 22.74 -9.93
CA ARG A 142 -2.04 22.33 -11.34
C ARG A 142 -0.65 22.67 -11.83
N THR A 143 0.21 21.66 -11.85
CA THR A 143 1.63 21.77 -12.14
C THR A 143 2.10 20.57 -12.95
N SER A 144 2.99 20.78 -13.90
CA SER A 144 3.56 19.69 -14.69
C SER A 144 5.01 19.99 -15.02
N MET A 145 5.84 18.94 -15.07
CA MET A 145 7.22 19.00 -15.55
C MET A 145 7.37 18.06 -16.74
N ALA A 146 8.18 18.48 -17.71
CA ALA A 146 8.48 17.69 -18.90
C ALA A 146 9.79 18.17 -19.54
N ARG A 147 10.38 17.35 -20.42
CA ARG A 147 11.46 17.80 -21.30
C ARG A 147 10.91 18.22 -22.66
N VAL A 148 11.54 19.21 -23.27
CA VAL A 148 11.22 19.62 -24.65
C VAL A 148 11.77 18.59 -25.63
N GLU A 149 10.90 17.97 -26.42
CA GLU A 149 11.28 17.06 -27.50
C GLU A 149 11.63 17.82 -28.79
N SER A 150 10.77 18.78 -29.18
CA SER A 150 10.98 19.58 -30.39
C SER A 150 10.35 20.96 -30.31
N VAL A 151 10.85 21.88 -31.13
CA VAL A 151 10.38 23.27 -31.24
C VAL A 151 10.21 23.66 -32.70
N GLU A 152 9.06 24.24 -33.04
CA GLU A 152 8.78 24.84 -34.35
C GLU A 152 8.11 26.20 -34.19
N GLY A 153 8.90 27.28 -34.28
CA GLY A 153 8.39 28.62 -34.04
C GLY A 153 8.02 28.81 -32.57
N ASN A 154 6.73 29.03 -32.29
CA ASN A 154 6.19 29.11 -30.94
C ASN A 154 5.63 27.77 -30.43
N ASP A 155 5.53 26.77 -31.31
CA ASP A 155 5.03 25.45 -30.95
C ASP A 155 6.15 24.64 -30.29
N VAL A 156 5.82 23.99 -29.18
CA VAL A 156 6.69 23.12 -28.41
C VAL A 156 6.01 21.75 -28.31
N VAL A 157 6.78 20.68 -28.51
CA VAL A 157 6.34 19.31 -28.22
C VAL A 157 7.13 18.83 -27.01
N LEU A 158 6.41 18.33 -26.00
CA LEU A 158 6.93 17.73 -24.78
C LEU A 158 7.17 16.23 -24.98
N ASP A 159 8.13 15.68 -24.24
CA ASP A 159 8.46 14.25 -24.21
C ASP A 159 7.33 13.38 -23.64
N ARG A 160 6.50 13.98 -22.77
CA ARG A 160 5.32 13.39 -22.14
C ARG A 160 4.11 14.33 -22.16
N GLY A 161 2.95 13.77 -21.85
CA GLY A 161 1.72 14.54 -21.73
C GLY A 161 1.75 15.46 -20.52
N ALA A 162 1.01 16.57 -20.57
CA ALA A 162 0.82 17.40 -19.38
C ALA A 162 0.01 16.64 -18.31
N HIS A 163 0.46 16.70 -17.06
CA HIS A 163 -0.19 16.04 -15.91
C HIS A 163 -1.52 16.68 -15.50
N PHE A 164 -1.87 17.84 -16.07
CA PHE A 164 -3.15 18.49 -15.81
C PHE A 164 -3.65 19.14 -17.08
N ALA A 165 -4.96 19.34 -17.15
CA ALA A 165 -5.53 20.30 -18.08
C ALA A 165 -5.14 21.74 -17.68
N PHE A 166 -4.76 22.54 -18.67
CA PHE A 166 -4.27 23.90 -18.51
C PHE A 166 -5.04 24.89 -19.39
N GLU A 167 -5.32 26.07 -18.85
CA GLU A 167 -6.06 27.10 -19.58
C GLU A 167 -5.14 28.03 -20.38
N ALA A 168 -5.64 28.47 -21.53
CA ALA A 168 -5.00 29.48 -22.37
C ALA A 168 -4.83 30.81 -21.63
N GLY A 169 -3.69 31.46 -21.80
CA GLY A 169 -3.40 32.79 -21.26
C GLY A 169 -3.08 32.80 -19.76
N GLU A 170 -3.69 31.94 -18.95
CA GLU A 170 -3.44 31.87 -17.50
C GLU A 170 -2.23 31.01 -17.13
N THR A 171 -2.04 29.92 -17.88
CA THR A 171 -0.93 28.97 -17.65
C THR A 171 0.40 29.56 -18.06
N ARG A 172 1.37 29.47 -17.16
CA ARG A 172 2.76 29.91 -17.36
C ARG A 172 3.65 28.71 -17.62
N LEU A 173 4.64 28.91 -18.48
CA LEU A 173 5.73 27.98 -18.69
C LEU A 173 7.06 28.65 -18.35
N ALA A 174 7.89 27.95 -17.58
CA ALA A 174 9.27 28.35 -17.33
C ALA A 174 10.22 27.21 -17.68
N ARG A 175 11.41 27.57 -18.17
CA ARG A 175 12.53 26.64 -18.23
C ARG A 175 13.14 26.52 -16.84
N LEU A 176 13.44 25.31 -16.41
CA LEU A 176 14.23 25.03 -15.20
C LEU A 176 15.69 24.89 -15.62
N ASP A 177 16.59 25.54 -14.87
CA ASP A 177 18.02 25.25 -14.92
C ASP A 177 18.27 24.02 -14.00
N SER A 178 17.66 22.89 -14.34
CA SER A 178 17.61 21.67 -13.51
C SER A 178 18.99 21.02 -13.33
N VAL A 179 19.11 20.22 -12.27
CA VAL A 179 20.24 19.32 -12.03
C VAL A 179 19.85 17.92 -12.50
N ASP A 180 20.51 17.46 -13.54
CA ASP A 180 20.13 16.24 -14.25
C ASP A 180 21.14 15.12 -13.98
N ASP A 181 20.69 13.86 -14.00
CA ASP A 181 21.55 12.67 -14.05
C ASP A 181 22.61 12.65 -12.91
N VAL A 182 22.18 12.95 -11.68
CA VAL A 182 23.01 12.84 -10.47
C VAL A 182 22.74 11.50 -9.80
N ARG A 183 23.80 10.81 -9.37
CA ARG A 183 23.69 9.55 -8.62
C ARG A 183 24.27 9.69 -7.21
N LEU A 184 23.49 9.33 -6.20
CA LEU A 184 23.94 9.18 -4.82
C LEU A 184 23.78 7.71 -4.44
N GLU A 185 24.87 7.05 -4.04
CA GLU A 185 24.82 5.61 -3.79
C GLU A 185 25.71 5.15 -2.63
N GLY A 186 25.19 4.25 -1.79
CA GLY A 186 25.98 3.42 -0.90
C GLY A 186 26.61 4.14 0.29
N PHE A 187 25.85 4.97 1.01
CA PHE A 187 26.33 5.61 2.24
C PHE A 187 25.19 6.02 3.18
N SER A 188 25.50 6.08 4.47
CA SER A 188 24.60 6.64 5.49
C SER A 188 24.86 8.14 5.71
N VAL A 189 23.81 8.92 5.96
CA VAL A 189 23.82 10.33 6.40
C VAL A 189 23.46 10.38 7.88
N ALA A 190 24.33 10.96 8.71
CA ALA A 190 24.18 10.98 10.17
C ALA A 190 24.53 12.35 10.76
N PHE A 191 24.19 12.55 12.04
CA PHE A 191 24.32 13.83 12.73
C PHE A 191 24.85 13.68 14.17
N GLU A 192 25.50 14.70 14.72
CA GLU A 192 25.97 14.72 16.12
C GLU A 192 24.85 15.05 17.14
N LEU A 193 23.60 14.65 16.86
CA LEU A 193 22.42 15.03 17.66
C LEU A 193 22.04 14.03 18.77
N GLY A 194 22.58 12.81 18.71
CA GLY A 194 22.21 11.67 19.57
C GLY A 194 21.13 10.79 18.94
N GLU A 195 20.36 10.10 19.77
CA GLU A 195 19.25 9.23 19.36
C GLU A 195 17.90 9.89 19.73
N PRO A 196 16.94 10.01 18.80
CA PRO A 196 15.61 10.54 19.06
C PRO A 196 14.70 9.49 19.71
N ASP A 197 13.68 9.95 20.43
CA ASP A 197 12.64 9.07 20.99
C ASP A 197 11.59 8.78 19.91
N ALA A 198 11.42 7.51 19.54
CA ALA A 198 10.48 7.07 18.50
C ALA A 198 9.02 7.43 18.81
N GLY A 199 8.60 7.43 20.08
CA GLY A 199 7.24 7.73 20.51
C GLY A 199 6.96 9.21 20.83
N LEU A 200 7.98 10.09 20.76
CA LEU A 200 7.82 11.51 21.10
C LEU A 200 7.49 12.37 19.87
N PHE A 201 6.20 12.63 19.64
CA PHE A 201 5.71 13.47 18.54
C PHE A 201 5.76 14.99 18.83
N THR A 202 6.92 15.47 19.24
CA THR A 202 7.18 16.90 19.47
C THR A 202 8.52 17.31 18.89
N ASN A 203 8.79 18.62 18.84
CA ASN A 203 10.08 19.13 18.38
C ASN A 203 11.06 19.18 19.54
N THR A 204 12.16 18.41 19.44
CA THR A 204 13.22 18.40 20.45
C THR A 204 14.49 19.14 20.00
N ARG A 205 14.52 19.59 18.75
CA ARG A 205 15.58 20.41 18.12
C ARG A 205 14.94 21.53 17.31
N GLU A 206 14.21 22.43 17.97
CA GLU A 206 13.36 23.47 17.32
C GLU A 206 14.06 24.30 16.23
N ALA A 207 15.37 24.56 16.36
CA ALA A 207 16.12 25.32 15.35
C ALA A 207 16.28 24.58 14.01
N LEU A 208 16.06 23.25 13.99
CA LEU A 208 16.23 22.37 12.85
C LEU A 208 14.89 21.72 12.43
N SER A 209 13.75 22.32 12.79
CA SER A 209 12.44 21.72 12.51
C SER A 209 12.12 21.65 11.01
N GLY A 210 12.66 22.57 10.20
CA GLY A 210 12.52 22.57 8.74
C GLY A 210 13.68 21.94 7.99
N TYR A 211 14.54 21.16 8.66
CA TYR A 211 15.77 20.62 8.07
C TYR A 211 15.50 19.37 7.23
N ASP A 212 16.07 19.33 6.02
CA ASP A 212 15.99 18.21 5.09
C ASP A 212 17.37 17.51 5.01
N ALA A 213 17.49 16.25 5.45
CA ALA A 213 18.79 15.56 5.43
C ALA A 213 19.31 15.39 3.99
N VAL A 214 18.45 14.96 3.07
CA VAL A 214 18.71 14.90 1.63
C VAL A 214 17.61 15.64 0.88
N LEU A 215 17.95 16.81 0.34
CA LEU A 215 17.05 17.65 -0.44
C LEU A 215 17.36 17.55 -1.93
N LEU A 216 16.41 17.08 -2.70
CA LEU A 216 16.40 17.16 -4.15
C LEU A 216 15.49 18.31 -4.55
N GLU A 217 16.03 19.34 -5.21
CA GLU A 217 15.21 20.44 -5.69
C GLU A 217 15.47 20.77 -7.16
N GLY A 218 14.46 20.60 -8.02
CA GLY A 218 14.58 20.91 -9.45
C GLY A 218 15.50 19.93 -10.16
N THR A 219 15.28 18.62 -9.98
CA THR A 219 16.14 17.58 -10.55
C THR A 219 15.43 16.73 -11.59
N VAL A 220 16.20 16.14 -12.50
CA VAL A 220 15.66 15.22 -13.52
C VAL A 220 16.53 13.96 -13.63
N GLY A 221 15.93 12.77 -13.57
CA GLY A 221 16.67 11.52 -13.70
C GLY A 221 17.68 11.28 -12.57
N THR A 222 17.38 11.74 -11.36
CA THR A 222 18.24 11.51 -10.20
C THR A 222 18.13 10.06 -9.76
N GLN A 223 19.26 9.45 -9.43
CA GLN A 223 19.35 8.07 -8.95
C GLN A 223 19.84 8.05 -7.50
N LEU A 224 19.04 7.45 -6.61
CA LEU A 224 19.37 7.22 -5.21
C LEU A 224 19.38 5.71 -4.99
N ALA A 225 20.46 5.15 -4.43
CA ALA A 225 20.51 3.72 -4.16
C ALA A 225 21.29 3.41 -2.87
N ASP A 226 20.79 2.51 -2.02
CA ASP A 226 21.50 2.09 -0.80
C ASP A 226 21.94 3.30 0.06
N LEU A 227 20.99 4.19 0.36
CA LEU A 227 21.19 5.36 1.19
C LEU A 227 20.40 5.23 2.48
N GLU A 228 20.95 5.74 3.57
CA GLU A 228 20.27 5.66 4.87
C GLU A 228 20.41 6.99 5.61
N VAL A 229 19.30 7.58 6.04
CA VAL A 229 19.32 8.71 6.98
C VAL A 229 19.12 8.18 8.39
N ARG A 230 20.09 8.41 9.27
CA ARG A 230 20.04 8.01 10.69
C ARG A 230 19.86 9.22 11.60
N ASP A 231 18.88 9.13 12.49
CA ASP A 231 18.64 10.08 13.58
C ASP A 231 18.58 11.54 13.08
N GLY A 232 17.82 11.73 12.00
CA GLY A 232 17.73 12.99 11.26
C GLY A 232 17.13 14.13 12.08
N PRO A 233 17.44 15.40 11.76
CA PRO A 233 16.86 16.52 12.51
C PRO A 233 15.35 16.67 12.28
N SER A 234 14.85 16.41 11.06
CA SER A 234 13.42 16.48 10.72
C SER A 234 13.07 15.58 9.52
N THR A 235 13.08 16.10 8.29
CA THR A 235 12.77 15.32 7.08
C THR A 235 14.02 14.56 6.62
N ALA A 236 13.88 13.28 6.27
CA ALA A 236 15.00 12.49 5.77
C ALA A 236 15.24 12.76 4.27
N PHE A 237 14.26 12.49 3.42
CA PHE A 237 14.35 12.71 1.97
C PHE A 237 13.22 13.61 1.49
N ARG A 238 13.58 14.64 0.72
CA ARG A 238 12.60 15.54 0.11
C ARG A 238 12.82 15.65 -1.39
N PHE A 239 11.76 15.36 -2.14
CA PHE A 239 11.71 15.40 -3.59
C PHE A 239 10.88 16.60 -4.02
N SER A 240 11.54 17.73 -4.31
CA SER A 240 10.88 18.99 -4.67
C SER A 240 11.07 19.32 -6.15
N LYS A 241 9.98 19.33 -6.93
CA LYS A 241 10.05 19.60 -8.39
C LYS A 241 11.01 18.62 -9.08
N THR A 242 10.75 17.33 -8.90
CA THR A 242 11.56 16.24 -9.45
C THR A 242 10.83 15.58 -10.61
N LEU A 243 11.56 15.19 -11.65
CA LEU A 243 11.03 14.46 -12.80
C LEU A 243 11.85 13.19 -13.01
N ASP A 244 11.18 12.05 -13.15
CA ASP A 244 11.82 10.74 -13.28
C ASP A 244 12.86 10.43 -12.16
N PRO A 245 12.60 10.69 -10.86
CA PRO A 245 13.51 10.20 -9.82
C PRO A 245 13.45 8.67 -9.73
N GLU A 246 14.60 8.03 -9.58
CA GLU A 246 14.75 6.60 -9.30
C GLU A 246 15.36 6.45 -7.91
N ALA A 247 14.66 5.78 -6.99
CA ALA A 247 15.14 5.49 -5.64
C ALA A 247 15.01 4.00 -5.31
N GLU A 248 16.11 3.35 -4.94
CA GLU A 248 16.16 1.91 -4.65
C GLU A 248 16.81 1.66 -3.29
N GLY A 249 16.10 1.00 -2.37
CA GLY A 249 16.65 0.60 -1.08
C GLY A 249 17.17 1.79 -0.26
N ILE A 250 16.42 2.91 -0.24
CA ILE A 250 16.75 4.05 0.60
C ILE A 250 15.94 3.99 1.91
N THR A 251 16.58 4.26 3.04
CA THR A 251 15.98 4.06 4.36
C THR A 251 16.09 5.28 5.26
N ALA A 252 15.12 5.46 6.17
CA ALA A 252 15.07 6.57 7.12
C ALA A 252 14.70 6.10 8.52
N HIS A 253 15.60 6.29 9.48
CA HIS A 253 15.39 5.83 10.85
C HIS A 253 15.56 6.98 11.84
N GLY A 254 14.47 7.33 12.53
CA GLY A 254 14.44 8.29 13.63
C GLY A 254 14.48 9.76 13.19
N ALA A 255 13.58 10.56 13.77
CA ALA A 255 13.58 12.01 13.63
C ALA A 255 13.45 12.73 14.98
N PHE A 256 14.26 13.78 15.19
CA PHE A 256 14.21 14.60 16.41
C PHE A 256 13.01 15.55 16.48
N ASN A 257 12.53 16.01 15.32
CA ASN A 257 11.43 16.95 15.22
C ASN A 257 10.25 16.29 14.52
N LYS A 258 9.22 15.96 15.30
CA LYS A 258 7.98 15.30 14.86
C LYS A 258 6.72 16.06 15.26
N GLY A 259 6.87 17.32 15.65
CA GLY A 259 5.78 18.20 16.05
C GLY A 259 5.34 19.14 14.93
N SER A 260 4.41 20.06 15.23
CA SER A 260 4.00 21.07 14.23
C SER A 260 5.19 21.87 13.69
N GLY A 261 5.33 21.93 12.36
CA GLY A 261 6.45 22.57 11.66
C GLY A 261 7.80 21.85 11.78
N GLY A 262 7.87 20.79 12.59
CA GLY A 262 8.93 19.79 12.61
C GLY A 262 8.39 18.52 12.00
N ASN A 263 8.40 18.51 10.68
CA ASN A 263 7.66 17.58 9.85
C ASN A 263 7.95 16.10 10.21
N GLY A 264 9.21 15.72 10.36
CA GLY A 264 9.57 14.34 10.71
C GLY A 264 9.16 13.34 9.63
N TYR A 265 9.24 13.70 8.36
CA TYR A 265 8.83 12.84 7.24
C TYR A 265 10.02 11.98 6.78
N ALA A 266 9.79 10.69 6.52
CA ALA A 266 10.79 9.85 5.88
C ALA A 266 10.99 10.30 4.43
N TYR A 267 9.91 10.34 3.67
CA TYR A 267 9.90 10.71 2.26
C TYR A 267 8.82 11.76 2.00
N GLU A 268 9.20 12.96 1.59
CA GLU A 268 8.26 14.01 1.18
C GLU A 268 8.31 14.19 -0.34
N LEU A 269 7.21 13.85 -1.02
CA LEU A 269 7.00 14.15 -2.44
C LEU A 269 6.30 15.51 -2.57
N HIS A 270 7.03 16.49 -3.09
CA HIS A 270 6.60 17.87 -3.23
C HIS A 270 6.73 18.31 -4.71
N GLU A 271 5.73 17.99 -5.52
CA GLU A 271 5.83 18.05 -6.99
C GLU A 271 6.87 17.05 -7.52
N SER A 272 6.69 15.77 -7.20
CA SER A 272 7.41 14.66 -7.85
C SER A 272 6.57 14.10 -8.99
N TYR A 273 7.18 13.92 -10.16
CA TYR A 273 6.50 13.42 -11.36
C TYR A 273 7.20 12.18 -11.89
N ASP A 274 6.40 11.15 -12.19
CA ASP A 274 6.81 9.95 -12.91
C ASP A 274 8.03 9.24 -12.28
N GLY A 275 8.11 9.24 -10.95
CA GLY A 275 9.19 8.60 -10.21
C GLY A 275 8.98 7.11 -9.98
N THR A 276 10.08 6.39 -9.74
CA THR A 276 10.07 4.98 -9.34
C THR A 276 10.83 4.81 -8.04
N PHE A 277 10.18 4.24 -7.04
CA PHE A 277 10.71 4.05 -5.70
C PHE A 277 10.53 2.58 -5.31
N THR A 278 11.59 1.91 -4.89
CA THR A 278 11.58 0.48 -4.56
C THR A 278 12.33 0.21 -3.28
N GLY A 279 11.85 -0.74 -2.46
CA GLY A 279 12.47 -1.07 -1.19
C GLY A 279 12.61 0.12 -0.23
N LEU A 280 11.64 1.04 -0.17
CA LEU A 280 11.66 2.11 0.83
C LEU A 280 11.44 1.53 2.22
N GLU A 281 12.24 1.96 3.20
CA GLU A 281 12.05 1.57 4.61
C GLU A 281 12.11 2.76 5.56
N ASP A 282 11.13 2.87 6.46
CA ASP A 282 11.20 3.87 7.52
C ASP A 282 10.79 3.38 8.90
N SER A 283 11.39 3.97 9.93
CA SER A 283 10.97 3.75 11.31
C SER A 283 11.21 4.94 12.23
N GLY A 284 10.37 5.09 13.27
CA GLY A 284 10.58 6.12 14.29
C GLY A 284 10.37 7.57 13.79
N MET A 285 9.79 7.72 12.60
CA MET A 285 9.46 8.98 11.95
C MET A 285 8.12 9.54 12.47
N ARG A 286 7.58 10.60 11.88
CA ARG A 286 6.20 11.05 12.10
C ARG A 286 5.29 10.50 11.01
N HIS A 287 5.70 10.66 9.76
CA HIS A 287 5.06 10.11 8.58
C HIS A 287 6.10 9.38 7.74
N GLY A 288 5.71 8.26 7.14
CA GLY A 288 6.58 7.48 6.26
C GLY A 288 6.66 8.17 4.90
N LEU A 289 5.69 7.87 4.04
CA LEU A 289 5.54 8.52 2.74
C LEU A 289 4.53 9.66 2.81
N THR A 290 4.93 10.87 2.43
CA THR A 290 4.07 12.06 2.46
C THR A 290 4.00 12.74 1.10
N PHE A 291 2.79 12.87 0.55
CA PHE A 291 2.49 13.74 -0.58
C PHE A 291 2.17 15.13 -0.04
N ALA A 292 2.98 16.12 -0.41
CA ALA A 292 3.04 17.40 0.31
C ALA A 292 1.76 18.24 0.19
N SER A 293 1.45 18.95 1.29
CA SER A 293 0.43 19.98 1.35
C SER A 293 0.52 21.04 0.24
N TRP A 294 -0.63 21.37 -0.37
CA TRP A 294 -0.78 22.43 -1.36
C TRP A 294 0.11 22.26 -2.60
N ARG A 295 0.43 21.01 -2.94
CA ARG A 295 1.19 20.58 -4.11
C ARG A 295 0.54 19.34 -4.69
N SER A 296 1.01 18.93 -5.86
CA SER A 296 0.56 17.71 -6.51
C SER A 296 1.77 16.97 -7.03
N SER A 297 1.92 15.71 -6.63
CA SER A 297 2.84 14.74 -7.19
C SER A 297 2.02 13.72 -7.96
N VAL A 298 2.49 13.33 -9.15
CA VAL A 298 1.69 12.61 -10.13
C VAL A 298 2.51 11.49 -10.76
N GLY A 299 1.88 10.33 -10.99
CA GLY A 299 2.49 9.26 -11.78
C GLY A 299 3.63 8.51 -11.08
N ASN A 300 3.76 8.60 -9.75
CA ASN A 300 4.84 7.92 -9.04
C ASN A 300 4.45 6.45 -8.75
N ASP A 301 5.36 5.51 -9.03
CA ASP A 301 5.25 4.09 -8.71
C ASP A 301 6.15 3.78 -7.51
N ILE A 302 5.56 3.35 -6.39
CA ILE A 302 6.22 3.34 -5.08
C ILE A 302 5.97 2.00 -4.39
N GLU A 303 7.07 1.34 -4.02
CA GLU A 303 7.08 0.16 -3.17
C GLU A 303 7.78 0.50 -1.84
N VAL A 304 7.03 0.33 -0.76
CA VAL A 304 7.50 0.48 0.62
C VAL A 304 7.65 -0.91 1.21
N ALA A 305 8.89 -1.38 1.35
CA ALA A 305 9.18 -2.69 1.94
C ALA A 305 8.81 -2.72 3.43
N PHE A 306 9.05 -1.63 4.15
CA PHE A 306 8.69 -1.54 5.57
C PHE A 306 8.37 -0.11 6.01
N THR A 307 7.31 0.05 6.78
CA THR A 307 7.04 1.28 7.53
C THR A 307 6.40 0.97 8.87
N ASP A 308 6.76 1.73 9.90
CA ASP A 308 5.99 1.80 11.15
C ASP A 308 5.09 3.06 11.20
N ARG A 309 4.94 3.76 10.07
CA ARG A 309 4.20 5.01 9.90
C ARG A 309 3.19 4.93 8.76
N ASP A 310 2.61 6.09 8.45
CA ASP A 310 1.50 6.25 7.53
C ASP A 310 1.95 6.61 6.12
N ILE A 311 1.10 6.23 5.16
CA ILE A 311 1.07 6.83 3.83
C ILE A 311 0.11 8.02 3.90
N ASN A 312 0.62 9.21 3.60
CA ASN A 312 -0.06 10.46 3.92
C ASN A 312 -0.21 11.37 2.70
N PHE A 313 -1.44 11.55 2.24
CA PHE A 313 -1.81 12.55 1.24
C PHE A 313 -2.23 13.85 1.93
N HIS A 314 -1.25 14.71 2.27
CA HIS A 314 -1.45 15.89 3.11
C HIS A 314 -2.47 16.90 2.52
N GLY A 315 -2.67 16.87 1.22
CA GLY A 315 -3.70 17.62 0.53
C GLY A 315 -3.18 18.31 -0.72
N GLY A 316 -3.64 17.81 -1.86
CA GLY A 316 -3.16 18.18 -3.18
C GLY A 316 -4.14 17.75 -4.26
N GLN A 317 -3.70 17.79 -5.51
CA GLN A 317 -4.38 17.08 -6.60
C GLN A 317 -3.48 15.96 -7.09
N ASP A 318 -2.90 15.22 -6.13
CA ASP A 318 -2.14 14.02 -6.39
C ASP A 318 -3.03 13.00 -7.11
N HIS A 319 -2.53 12.41 -8.19
CA HIS A 319 -3.24 11.41 -8.98
C HIS A 319 -2.25 10.51 -9.74
N ASP A 320 -2.72 9.37 -10.21
CA ASP A 320 -1.95 8.34 -10.91
C ASP A 320 -0.73 7.84 -10.10
N ASN A 321 -0.72 8.05 -8.79
CA ASN A 321 0.29 7.46 -7.92
C ASN A 321 -0.15 6.06 -7.50
N ARG A 322 0.79 5.13 -7.53
CA ARG A 322 0.62 3.76 -7.06
C ARG A 322 1.57 3.50 -5.91
N VAL A 323 1.03 3.06 -4.78
CA VAL A 323 1.78 2.73 -3.57
C VAL A 323 1.45 1.31 -3.16
N ARG A 324 2.44 0.42 -3.18
CA ARG A 324 2.36 -0.91 -2.56
C ARG A 324 3.18 -0.89 -1.28
N VAL A 325 2.59 -1.32 -0.18
CA VAL A 325 3.26 -1.41 1.12
C VAL A 325 3.32 -2.88 1.53
N GLU A 326 4.52 -3.46 1.49
CA GLU A 326 4.71 -4.87 1.85
C GLU A 326 4.46 -5.07 3.34
N GLN A 327 5.02 -4.20 4.19
CA GLN A 327 4.86 -4.30 5.64
C GLN A 327 4.57 -2.93 6.27
N SER A 328 3.40 -2.78 6.87
CA SER A 328 3.06 -1.68 7.78
C SER A 328 2.86 -2.22 9.19
N ILE A 329 3.91 -2.17 10.02
CA ILE A 329 3.91 -2.80 11.35
C ILE A 329 4.03 -1.73 12.43
N ARG A 330 2.91 -1.46 13.10
CA ARG A 330 2.82 -0.41 14.11
C ARG A 330 3.00 -0.96 15.51
N ASP A 331 3.68 -0.17 16.34
CA ASP A 331 3.69 -0.36 17.78
C ASP A 331 2.51 0.41 18.39
N PRO A 332 1.51 -0.30 18.97
CA PRO A 332 0.41 0.36 19.66
C PRO A 332 0.89 1.32 20.74
N GLU A 333 2.04 1.15 21.39
CA GLU A 333 2.49 2.11 22.41
C GLU A 333 2.87 3.48 21.82
N THR A 334 3.04 3.59 20.50
CA THR A 334 3.56 4.80 19.83
C THR A 334 2.69 5.33 18.68
N ASP A 335 1.47 4.81 18.49
CA ASP A 335 0.62 5.14 17.32
C ASP A 335 -0.23 6.42 17.43
N ASP A 336 -0.12 7.19 18.53
CA ASP A 336 -1.09 8.23 18.94
C ASP A 336 -1.54 9.25 17.86
N LEU A 337 -0.73 9.48 16.82
CA LEU A 337 -0.96 10.50 15.80
C LEU A 337 -1.11 9.98 14.36
N SER A 338 -0.91 8.69 14.10
CA SER A 338 -0.76 8.20 12.74
C SER A 338 -1.91 7.24 12.40
N PRO A 339 -2.78 7.55 11.43
CA PRO A 339 -3.67 6.53 10.81
C PRO A 339 -2.85 5.64 9.88
N SER A 340 -3.35 4.52 9.38
CA SER A 340 -2.60 3.67 8.43
C SER A 340 -2.38 4.35 7.08
N LEU A 341 -3.48 4.87 6.53
CA LEU A 341 -3.54 5.71 5.34
C LEU A 341 -4.28 7.00 5.71
N TRP A 342 -3.72 8.15 5.35
CA TRP A 342 -4.40 9.43 5.50
C TRP A 342 -4.61 10.11 4.17
N ILE A 343 -5.84 10.53 3.90
CA ILE A 343 -6.20 11.32 2.72
C ILE A 343 -6.95 12.56 3.17
N ASN A 344 -6.49 13.74 2.75
CA ASN A 344 -7.18 14.99 3.06
C ASN A 344 -8.53 15.08 2.33
N GLN A 345 -9.63 14.97 3.07
CA GLN A 345 -11.00 15.09 2.53
C GLN A 345 -11.59 16.52 2.63
N GLY A 346 -10.79 17.50 3.05
CA GLY A 346 -11.22 18.89 3.22
C GLY A 346 -11.72 19.22 4.63
N GLY A 347 -11.76 20.51 4.96
CA GLY A 347 -12.14 21.02 6.29
C GLY A 347 -10.97 21.37 7.22
N GLU A 348 -9.74 21.01 6.84
CA GLU A 348 -8.54 21.18 7.65
C GLU A 348 -7.56 22.20 7.06
N SER A 349 -6.67 22.76 7.88
CA SER A 349 -5.70 23.79 7.46
C SER A 349 -4.50 23.27 6.66
N PHE A 350 -4.48 21.97 6.32
CA PHE A 350 -3.28 21.30 5.80
C PHE A 350 -3.13 21.38 4.29
N GLY A 351 -4.20 21.43 3.50
CA GLY A 351 -4.11 21.31 2.03
C GLY A 351 -5.47 21.35 1.36
N ALA A 352 -5.47 21.37 0.02
CA ALA A 352 -6.67 21.11 -0.75
C ALA A 352 -7.12 19.64 -0.59
N ILE A 353 -8.37 19.36 -0.96
CA ILE A 353 -8.91 18.00 -0.96
C ILE A 353 -8.13 17.14 -1.95
N THR A 354 -7.73 15.93 -1.54
CA THR A 354 -7.18 14.91 -2.43
C THR A 354 -8.26 13.90 -2.76
N ASP A 355 -8.41 13.57 -4.04
CA ASP A 355 -9.32 12.51 -4.47
C ASP A 355 -8.69 11.15 -4.16
N ALA A 356 -9.36 10.37 -3.33
CA ALA A 356 -8.87 9.05 -2.93
C ALA A 356 -8.89 8.06 -4.10
N GLU A 357 -9.83 8.19 -5.03
CA GLU A 357 -9.96 7.28 -6.18
C GLU A 357 -8.95 7.58 -7.29
N ALA A 358 -8.23 8.70 -7.20
CA ALA A 358 -7.22 9.10 -8.17
C ALA A 358 -5.85 8.46 -7.88
N ASN A 359 -5.69 7.75 -6.76
CA ASN A 359 -4.44 7.11 -6.34
C ASN A 359 -4.73 5.68 -5.86
N GLU A 360 -3.78 4.78 -6.03
CA GLU A 360 -3.86 3.40 -5.55
C GLU A 360 -2.90 3.24 -4.36
N VAL A 361 -3.41 2.75 -3.22
CA VAL A 361 -2.59 2.39 -2.06
C VAL A 361 -3.05 1.04 -1.54
N ILE A 362 -2.20 0.02 -1.69
CA ILE A 362 -2.48 -1.36 -1.28
C ILE A 362 -1.45 -1.84 -0.25
N PHE A 363 -1.87 -2.76 0.62
CA PHE A 363 -1.06 -3.31 1.71
C PHE A 363 -1.02 -4.84 1.70
N ASP A 364 0.15 -5.45 1.85
CA ASP A 364 0.28 -6.91 1.87
C ASP A 364 0.22 -7.44 3.31
N TYR A 365 0.91 -6.77 4.24
CA TYR A 365 0.90 -7.07 5.66
C TYR A 365 0.72 -5.79 6.48
N LEU A 366 -0.38 -5.68 7.22
CA LEU A 366 -0.70 -4.47 7.98
C LEU A 366 -1.16 -4.77 9.41
N ILE A 367 -0.57 -4.03 10.35
CA ILE A 367 -1.14 -3.78 11.68
C ILE A 367 -1.55 -2.32 11.74
N GLY A 368 -2.85 -2.11 11.75
CA GLY A 368 -3.52 -0.83 11.72
C GLY A 368 -3.41 -0.07 13.05
N SER A 369 -4.11 1.04 13.11
CA SER A 369 -3.97 2.04 14.17
C SER A 369 -5.11 1.97 15.19
N ARG A 370 -5.16 2.94 16.10
CA ARG A 370 -6.32 3.18 16.98
C ARG A 370 -7.45 3.99 16.33
N ARG A 371 -7.28 4.36 15.06
CA ARG A 371 -8.24 5.16 14.30
C ARG A 371 -9.02 4.25 13.37
N SER A 372 -10.19 4.73 12.95
CA SER A 372 -10.92 4.14 11.82
C SER A 372 -10.07 4.19 10.56
N ASP A 373 -9.55 3.03 10.18
CA ASP A 373 -8.71 2.82 9.02
C ASP A 373 -9.55 2.29 7.84
N LYS A 374 -9.24 2.76 6.64
CA LYS A 374 -9.76 2.20 5.39
C LYS A 374 -8.58 1.63 4.63
N ILE A 375 -8.54 0.31 4.49
CA ILE A 375 -7.40 -0.45 4.00
C ILE A 375 -7.84 -1.36 2.87
N GLU A 376 -7.05 -1.33 1.82
CA GLU A 376 -7.17 -2.18 0.65
C GLU A 376 -5.92 -3.05 0.60
N GLY A 377 -6.11 -4.35 0.50
CA GLY A 377 -5.06 -5.32 0.32
C GLY A 377 -4.63 -5.44 -1.14
N SER A 378 -3.54 -6.16 -1.38
CA SER A 378 -3.17 -6.57 -2.72
C SER A 378 -4.05 -7.71 -3.24
N ASP A 379 -3.98 -7.98 -4.54
CA ASP A 379 -4.53 -9.22 -5.11
C ASP A 379 -3.75 -10.48 -4.68
N ASP A 380 -2.55 -10.31 -4.12
CA ASP A 380 -1.80 -11.38 -3.45
C ASP A 380 -2.41 -11.63 -2.06
N GLY A 381 -2.37 -12.87 -1.55
CA GLY A 381 -2.97 -13.17 -0.24
C GLY A 381 -2.38 -12.31 0.89
N VAL A 382 -3.22 -11.61 1.65
CA VAL A 382 -2.81 -10.59 2.63
C VAL A 382 -3.04 -10.98 4.09
N TYR A 383 -2.37 -10.26 4.99
CA TYR A 383 -2.76 -10.17 6.40
C TYR A 383 -3.06 -8.72 6.78
N LEU A 384 -4.34 -8.41 7.05
CA LEU A 384 -4.76 -7.08 7.48
C LEU A 384 -5.37 -7.16 8.88
N ASN A 385 -4.79 -6.40 9.82
CA ASN A 385 -5.32 -6.20 11.15
C ASN A 385 -5.71 -4.73 11.33
N GLY A 386 -7.00 -4.41 11.45
CA GLY A 386 -7.49 -3.04 11.59
C GLY A 386 -7.00 -2.32 12.85
N GLY A 387 -6.70 -3.09 13.91
CA GLY A 387 -6.25 -2.56 15.18
C GLY A 387 -7.43 -2.21 16.09
N SER A 388 -7.55 -0.94 16.49
CA SER A 388 -8.73 -0.47 17.22
C SER A 388 -9.41 0.61 16.40
N GLY A 389 -10.72 0.60 16.29
CA GLY A 389 -11.35 1.59 15.43
C GLY A 389 -12.71 1.18 14.98
N HIS A 390 -13.09 1.76 13.85
CA HIS A 390 -14.18 1.26 13.02
C HIS A 390 -13.54 1.11 11.65
N ASP A 391 -13.07 -0.09 11.36
CA ASP A 391 -12.13 -0.33 10.28
C ASP A 391 -12.85 -0.95 9.09
N SER A 392 -12.39 -0.61 7.89
CA SER A 392 -12.86 -1.21 6.64
C SER A 392 -11.66 -1.84 5.98
N LEU A 393 -11.60 -3.17 6.00
CA LEU A 393 -10.52 -3.96 5.43
C LEU A 393 -11.07 -4.73 4.22
N THR A 394 -10.42 -4.56 3.07
CA THR A 394 -10.68 -5.35 1.87
C THR A 394 -9.43 -6.17 1.56
N GLY A 395 -9.57 -7.47 1.40
CA GLY A 395 -8.48 -8.41 1.14
C GLY A 395 -7.97 -8.31 -0.31
N GLY A 396 -8.69 -8.90 -1.26
CA GLY A 396 -8.30 -8.89 -2.66
C GLY A 396 -8.81 -10.12 -3.41
N ALA A 397 -7.93 -10.77 -4.15
CA ALA A 397 -8.23 -12.00 -4.89
C ALA A 397 -7.52 -13.25 -4.33
N GLY A 398 -6.60 -13.06 -3.38
CA GLY A 398 -5.82 -14.13 -2.75
C GLY A 398 -6.56 -14.76 -1.56
N ASN A 399 -5.91 -15.69 -0.86
CA ASN A 399 -6.48 -16.23 0.39
C ASN A 399 -6.07 -15.34 1.57
N ASP A 400 -7.00 -14.51 2.03
CA ASP A 400 -6.71 -13.41 2.94
C ASP A 400 -7.02 -13.75 4.40
N ILE A 401 -6.21 -13.20 5.31
CA ILE A 401 -6.49 -13.22 6.75
C ILE A 401 -6.81 -11.81 7.22
N LEU A 402 -8.08 -11.58 7.55
CA LEU A 402 -8.57 -10.29 8.01
C LEU A 402 -8.91 -10.32 9.50
N GLN A 403 -8.56 -9.26 10.22
CA GLN A 403 -8.87 -9.09 11.63
C GLN A 403 -9.29 -7.64 11.90
N GLY A 404 -10.54 -7.40 12.29
CA GLY A 404 -11.00 -6.06 12.69
C GLY A 404 -10.26 -5.56 13.93
N GLY A 405 -10.12 -6.44 14.92
CA GLY A 405 -9.43 -6.17 16.18
C GLY A 405 -10.41 -5.93 17.33
N PRO A 406 -9.92 -5.66 18.55
CA PRO A 406 -10.77 -5.64 19.75
C PRO A 406 -11.73 -4.43 19.85
N GLY A 407 -11.80 -3.56 18.84
CA GLY A 407 -12.43 -2.24 18.96
C GLY A 407 -11.69 -1.34 19.95
N ASN A 408 -12.22 -0.14 20.21
CA ASN A 408 -11.70 0.75 21.24
C ASN A 408 -12.38 0.44 22.58
N ASP A 409 -11.66 0.21 23.69
CA ASP A 409 -12.17 -0.12 25.05
C ASP A 409 -13.24 0.86 25.65
N TRP A 410 -13.66 1.88 24.90
CA TRP A 410 -14.65 2.89 25.25
C TRP A 410 -15.85 2.98 24.28
N TYR A 411 -15.73 2.47 23.05
CA TYR A 411 -16.76 2.51 22.01
C TYR A 411 -16.84 1.16 21.32
N ASP A 412 -18.06 0.68 21.07
CA ASP A 412 -18.22 -0.56 20.34
C ASP A 412 -17.56 -0.42 18.96
N GLY A 413 -16.50 -1.18 18.67
CA GLY A 413 -15.84 -1.19 17.36
C GLY A 413 -16.80 -1.77 16.33
N THR A 414 -16.81 -1.24 15.11
CA THR A 414 -17.67 -1.79 14.07
C THR A 414 -16.88 -1.85 12.80
N ASP A 415 -16.49 -3.06 12.45
CA ASP A 415 -15.55 -3.32 11.39
C ASP A 415 -16.27 -3.98 10.21
N LEU A 416 -15.83 -3.66 9.00
CA LEU A 416 -16.22 -4.31 7.77
C LEU A 416 -15.00 -5.07 7.26
N LEU A 417 -15.11 -6.40 7.20
CA LEU A 417 -14.10 -7.28 6.65
C LEU A 417 -14.67 -7.88 5.37
N ASP A 418 -14.07 -7.52 4.25
CA ASP A 418 -14.44 -7.98 2.91
C ASP A 418 -13.27 -8.81 2.36
N GLY A 419 -13.43 -10.12 2.27
CA GLY A 419 -12.38 -11.02 1.81
C GLY A 419 -12.08 -10.79 0.33
N GLY A 420 -13.13 -10.79 -0.49
CA GLY A 420 -13.05 -10.58 -1.92
C GLY A 420 -13.17 -11.92 -2.66
N ALA A 421 -12.28 -12.16 -3.62
CA ALA A 421 -12.17 -13.48 -4.25
C ALA A 421 -11.07 -14.29 -3.55
N GLY A 422 -11.16 -15.62 -3.61
CA GLY A 422 -10.23 -16.49 -2.89
C GLY A 422 -10.88 -17.09 -1.65
N VAL A 423 -10.08 -17.71 -0.79
CA VAL A 423 -10.56 -18.37 0.44
C VAL A 423 -10.10 -17.58 1.64
N ASP A 424 -11.03 -16.86 2.24
CA ASP A 424 -10.73 -15.83 3.21
C ASP A 424 -11.10 -16.24 4.63
N THR A 425 -10.28 -15.78 5.58
CA THR A 425 -10.37 -16.14 6.98
C THR A 425 -10.45 -14.92 7.89
N ALA A 426 -11.58 -14.77 8.58
CA ALA A 426 -11.71 -13.80 9.65
C ALA A 426 -11.06 -14.36 10.93
N ARG A 427 -10.10 -13.64 11.50
CA ARG A 427 -9.32 -14.10 12.66
C ARG A 427 -9.74 -13.39 13.94
N TYR A 428 -10.12 -14.17 14.94
CA TYR A 428 -10.48 -13.70 16.28
C TYR A 428 -9.46 -14.18 17.33
N ALA A 429 -9.06 -13.29 18.23
CA ALA A 429 -8.13 -13.62 19.30
C ALA A 429 -8.80 -14.28 20.52
N ASP A 430 -10.10 -14.06 20.70
CA ASP A 430 -10.89 -14.59 21.81
C ASP A 430 -11.64 -15.88 21.40
N ASP A 431 -12.12 -16.62 22.40
CA ASP A 431 -12.75 -17.93 22.23
C ASP A 431 -14.12 -17.83 21.53
N TYR A 432 -14.57 -18.90 20.87
CA TYR A 432 -15.85 -18.90 20.14
C TYR A 432 -17.06 -18.57 21.04
N ASP A 433 -17.07 -19.09 22.27
CA ASP A 433 -18.15 -18.87 23.25
C ASP A 433 -18.29 -17.42 23.72
N ASP A 434 -17.27 -16.58 23.50
CA ASP A 434 -17.33 -15.14 23.79
C ASP A 434 -18.01 -14.33 22.68
N HIS A 435 -18.40 -14.99 21.58
CA HIS A 435 -19.01 -14.37 20.41
C HIS A 435 -20.45 -14.83 20.17
N GLN A 436 -21.23 -13.96 19.56
CA GLN A 436 -22.52 -14.28 18.95
C GLN A 436 -22.39 -14.15 17.43
N VAL A 437 -22.68 -15.24 16.73
CA VAL A 437 -22.69 -15.26 15.26
C VAL A 437 -24.12 -15.10 14.74
N LEU A 438 -24.34 -14.08 13.91
CA LEU A 438 -25.59 -13.81 13.22
C LEU A 438 -25.38 -14.03 11.72
N LYS A 439 -26.08 -15.00 11.13
CA LYS A 439 -25.97 -15.31 9.71
C LYS A 439 -27.02 -14.57 8.88
N GLY A 440 -26.56 -13.84 7.87
CA GLY A 440 -27.36 -13.27 6.78
C GLY A 440 -27.36 -14.17 5.54
N GLU A 441 -27.91 -13.66 4.43
CA GLU A 441 -27.85 -14.34 3.11
C GLU A 441 -26.53 -14.06 2.38
N GLU A 442 -25.97 -12.85 2.53
CA GLU A 442 -24.76 -12.38 1.84
C GLU A 442 -23.64 -11.96 2.82
N GLU A 443 -23.94 -11.83 4.12
CA GLU A 443 -23.00 -11.37 5.14
C GLU A 443 -23.17 -12.17 6.43
N SER A 444 -22.10 -12.30 7.21
CA SER A 444 -22.16 -12.78 8.60
C SER A 444 -21.77 -11.66 9.55
N VAL A 445 -22.47 -11.54 10.67
CA VAL A 445 -22.12 -10.57 11.71
C VAL A 445 -21.64 -11.32 12.94
N ILE A 446 -20.43 -10.99 13.40
CA ILE A 446 -19.84 -11.54 14.61
C ILE A 446 -19.82 -10.44 15.67
N LEU A 447 -20.45 -10.72 16.82
CA LEU A 447 -20.55 -9.79 17.95
C LEU A 447 -19.76 -10.36 19.13
N GLY A 448 -18.80 -9.64 19.70
CA GLY A 448 -18.03 -10.14 20.86
C GLY A 448 -17.24 -9.02 21.54
N GLN A 449 -17.16 -9.02 22.87
CA GLN A 449 -16.38 -8.05 23.67
C GLN A 449 -16.61 -6.54 23.40
N GLY A 450 -17.69 -6.17 22.72
CA GLY A 450 -17.95 -4.79 22.30
C GLY A 450 -17.54 -4.50 20.85
N SER A 451 -16.98 -5.43 20.09
CA SER A 451 -16.90 -5.30 18.64
C SER A 451 -18.13 -5.88 17.94
N GLN A 452 -18.42 -5.35 16.76
CA GLN A 452 -19.35 -5.87 15.78
C GLN A 452 -18.64 -5.92 14.43
N ASP A 453 -18.36 -7.11 13.94
CA ASP A 453 -17.70 -7.28 12.65
C ASP A 453 -18.72 -7.76 11.64
N THR A 454 -18.77 -7.08 10.50
CA THR A 454 -19.54 -7.52 9.33
C THR A 454 -18.58 -8.18 8.37
N LEU A 455 -18.81 -9.46 8.10
CA LEU A 455 -18.03 -10.29 7.21
C LEU A 455 -18.76 -10.41 5.87
N VAL A 456 -18.11 -9.97 4.81
CA VAL A 456 -18.55 -10.07 3.41
C VAL A 456 -17.52 -10.91 2.66
N ASP A 457 -18.00 -11.82 1.81
CA ASP A 457 -17.13 -12.69 1.01
C ASP A 457 -16.02 -13.34 1.85
N MET A 458 -16.42 -13.89 3.01
CA MET A 458 -15.55 -14.64 3.91
C MET A 458 -16.00 -16.09 4.01
N GLU A 459 -15.06 -17.03 3.92
CA GLU A 459 -15.34 -18.46 3.97
C GLU A 459 -15.25 -19.02 5.38
N PHE A 460 -14.29 -18.51 6.17
CA PHE A 460 -14.00 -19.00 7.51
C PHE A 460 -13.94 -17.90 8.55
N ALA A 461 -14.29 -18.26 9.79
CA ALA A 461 -13.89 -17.51 10.98
C ALA A 461 -13.15 -18.44 11.95
N VAL A 462 -11.93 -18.08 12.36
CA VAL A 462 -11.12 -18.85 13.31
C VAL A 462 -10.98 -18.10 14.62
N PHE A 463 -11.29 -18.76 15.73
CA PHE A 463 -11.32 -18.19 17.07
C PHE A 463 -10.10 -18.61 17.92
N GLY A 464 -9.89 -17.90 19.03
CA GLY A 464 -8.73 -18.05 19.91
C GLY A 464 -8.60 -19.42 20.59
N ASP A 465 -9.70 -20.17 20.68
CA ASP A 465 -9.75 -21.55 21.19
C ASP A 465 -9.50 -22.61 20.09
N GLY A 466 -9.28 -22.19 18.85
CA GLY A 466 -9.09 -23.06 17.68
C GLY A 466 -10.39 -23.50 17.03
N THR A 467 -11.55 -23.06 17.52
CA THR A 467 -12.81 -23.28 16.82
C THR A 467 -12.75 -22.58 15.46
N THR A 468 -13.02 -23.32 14.38
CA THR A 468 -13.13 -22.81 13.01
C THR A 468 -14.59 -22.94 12.56
N LEU A 469 -15.22 -21.82 12.27
CA LEU A 469 -16.56 -21.75 11.71
C LEU A 469 -16.48 -21.66 10.19
N HIS A 470 -17.09 -22.61 9.48
CA HIS A 470 -17.31 -22.49 8.04
C HIS A 470 -18.58 -21.67 7.78
N LEU A 471 -18.44 -20.46 7.24
CA LEU A 471 -19.47 -19.44 7.21
C LEU A 471 -20.63 -19.78 6.28
N ALA A 472 -20.41 -20.47 5.16
CA ALA A 472 -21.50 -20.92 4.29
C ALA A 472 -22.41 -21.96 4.99
N SER A 473 -21.81 -22.98 5.63
CA SER A 473 -22.58 -24.07 6.26
C SER A 473 -23.09 -23.75 7.66
N GLY A 474 -22.36 -22.95 8.43
CA GLY A 474 -22.58 -22.75 9.86
C GLY A 474 -22.03 -23.83 10.78
N ASN A 475 -21.22 -24.73 10.24
CA ASN A 475 -20.60 -25.77 11.04
C ASN A 475 -19.34 -25.22 11.72
N ALA A 476 -19.24 -25.47 13.02
CA ALA A 476 -18.04 -25.22 13.80
C ALA A 476 -17.23 -26.50 13.96
N PHE A 477 -15.91 -26.39 13.87
CA PHE A 477 -14.96 -27.48 13.96
C PHE A 477 -13.87 -27.14 14.96
N HIS A 478 -13.42 -28.12 15.74
CA HIS A 478 -12.23 -27.93 16.56
C HIS A 478 -10.97 -28.13 15.73
N GLY A 479 -10.19 -27.06 15.58
CA GLY A 479 -8.85 -27.05 15.04
C GLY A 479 -7.85 -26.50 16.05
N GLU A 480 -6.78 -25.90 15.55
CA GLU A 480 -5.82 -25.14 16.34
C GLU A 480 -6.09 -23.63 16.14
N PRO A 481 -5.80 -22.78 17.14
CA PRO A 481 -5.90 -21.34 16.98
C PRO A 481 -5.01 -20.85 15.82
N LEU A 482 -5.53 -19.93 15.01
CA LEU A 482 -4.72 -19.26 14.00
C LEU A 482 -3.86 -18.20 14.69
N GLU A 483 -2.56 -18.49 14.86
CA GLU A 483 -1.61 -17.49 15.30
C GLU A 483 -1.52 -16.35 14.27
N ARG A 484 -1.02 -15.18 14.70
CA ARG A 484 -0.72 -14.11 13.75
C ARG A 484 0.33 -14.65 12.77
N PRO A 485 0.10 -14.60 11.45
CA PRO A 485 1.11 -15.05 10.49
C PRO A 485 2.35 -14.16 10.58
N GLU A 486 3.53 -14.76 10.39
CA GLU A 486 4.76 -13.98 10.23
C GLU A 486 4.75 -13.30 8.84
N PRO A 487 5.30 -12.09 8.68
CA PRO A 487 5.29 -11.38 7.40
C PRO A 487 5.82 -12.21 6.23
N ASP A 488 6.95 -12.90 6.40
CA ASP A 488 7.54 -13.74 5.35
C ASP A 488 6.58 -14.83 4.85
N ALA A 489 5.68 -15.34 5.70
CA ALA A 489 4.72 -16.38 5.30
C ALA A 489 3.60 -15.83 4.41
N VAL A 490 3.28 -14.54 4.55
CA VAL A 490 2.29 -13.84 3.73
C VAL A 490 2.95 -13.40 2.41
N LEU A 491 4.13 -12.77 2.48
CA LEU A 491 4.81 -12.20 1.32
C LEU A 491 5.38 -13.24 0.34
N GLU A 492 5.68 -14.46 0.79
CA GLU A 492 6.21 -15.52 -0.07
C GLU A 492 5.15 -16.51 -0.58
N GLY A 493 3.88 -16.39 -0.17
CA GLY A 493 2.83 -17.40 -0.40
C GLY A 493 1.61 -16.91 -1.18
N ASP A 494 0.80 -17.85 -1.67
CA ASP A 494 -0.48 -17.60 -2.36
C ASP A 494 -1.65 -17.46 -1.33
N GLY A 495 -1.36 -16.84 -0.18
CA GLY A 495 -2.27 -16.73 0.97
C GLY A 495 -2.28 -17.95 1.92
N LEU A 496 -3.08 -17.86 2.99
CA LEU A 496 -3.04 -18.81 4.11
C LEU A 496 -4.43 -19.39 4.44
N LEU A 497 -4.55 -20.72 4.38
CA LEU A 497 -5.77 -21.44 4.75
C LEU A 497 -5.81 -21.80 6.25
N PRO A 498 -7.01 -21.94 6.86
CA PRO A 498 -7.17 -22.46 8.22
C PRO A 498 -6.61 -23.88 8.38
N GLY A 499 -6.03 -24.18 9.54
CA GLY A 499 -5.39 -25.48 9.81
C GLY A 499 -6.31 -26.71 9.83
N VAL A 500 -7.64 -26.53 9.68
CA VAL A 500 -8.60 -27.62 9.49
C VAL A 500 -8.69 -28.09 8.02
N VAL A 501 -8.16 -27.29 7.08
CA VAL A 501 -8.13 -27.61 5.66
C VAL A 501 -6.82 -28.33 5.32
N ASP A 502 -6.92 -29.47 4.64
CA ASP A 502 -5.74 -30.24 4.20
C ASP A 502 -5.08 -29.55 2.99
N GLU A 503 -3.75 -29.49 2.98
CA GLU A 503 -2.96 -28.94 1.87
C GLU A 503 -3.30 -29.63 0.53
N GLY A 504 -3.55 -28.84 -0.51
CA GLY A 504 -3.89 -29.33 -1.85
C GLY A 504 -5.34 -29.78 -2.03
N THR A 505 -6.22 -29.47 -1.06
CA THR A 505 -7.68 -29.60 -1.23
C THR A 505 -8.15 -28.63 -2.30
N GLU A 506 -8.84 -29.15 -3.33
CA GLU A 506 -9.46 -28.31 -4.38
C GLU A 506 -10.93 -28.05 -4.07
N LEU A 507 -11.62 -29.03 -3.46
CA LEU A 507 -13.01 -28.89 -3.04
C LEU A 507 -13.21 -29.30 -1.58
N LEU A 508 -13.74 -28.37 -0.78
CA LEU A 508 -14.23 -28.68 0.57
C LEU A 508 -15.72 -28.99 0.53
N VAL A 509 -16.10 -30.11 1.15
CA VAL A 509 -17.51 -30.46 1.31
C VAL A 509 -17.90 -30.56 2.78
N THR A 510 -18.88 -29.77 3.16
CA THR A 510 -19.53 -29.81 4.48
C THR A 510 -21.02 -30.14 4.33
N GLY A 511 -21.70 -30.48 5.42
CA GLY A 511 -23.10 -30.83 5.35
C GLY A 511 -23.86 -30.78 6.66
N ASN A 512 -25.18 -30.66 6.54
CA ASN A 512 -26.11 -30.49 7.63
C ASN A 512 -27.37 -31.33 7.45
N THR A 513 -27.81 -32.01 8.50
CA THR A 513 -29.15 -32.60 8.54
C THR A 513 -30.12 -31.60 9.16
N THR A 514 -30.95 -30.96 8.33
CA THR A 514 -31.85 -29.88 8.77
C THR A 514 -33.14 -30.40 9.38
N SER A 515 -33.59 -31.58 8.97
CA SER A 515 -34.73 -32.25 9.62
C SER A 515 -34.68 -33.76 9.42
N SER A 516 -35.14 -34.51 10.41
CA SER A 516 -35.24 -35.98 10.30
C SER A 516 -36.53 -36.50 10.93
N TRP A 517 -37.00 -37.63 10.43
CA TRP A 517 -38.14 -38.38 10.95
C TRP A 517 -37.90 -39.88 10.81
N SER A 518 -38.84 -40.70 11.26
CA SER A 518 -38.64 -42.16 11.39
C SER A 518 -38.37 -42.93 10.10
N SER A 519 -38.42 -42.29 8.93
CA SER A 519 -38.25 -42.96 7.64
C SER A 519 -37.61 -42.06 6.58
N GLY A 520 -36.93 -41.00 6.99
CA GLY A 520 -36.34 -40.05 6.05
C GLY A 520 -35.85 -38.77 6.70
N TYR A 521 -35.21 -37.94 5.90
CA TYR A 521 -34.59 -36.70 6.34
C TYR A 521 -34.48 -35.68 5.21
N VAL A 522 -34.21 -34.44 5.58
CA VAL A 522 -33.73 -33.37 4.70
C VAL A 522 -32.33 -33.00 5.15
N ALA A 523 -31.42 -32.93 4.19
CA ALA A 523 -30.04 -32.55 4.38
C ALA A 523 -29.60 -31.51 3.36
N GLU A 524 -28.53 -30.82 3.66
CA GLU A 524 -27.87 -29.83 2.82
C GLU A 524 -26.38 -30.18 2.75
N LEU A 525 -25.79 -30.11 1.57
CA LEU A 525 -24.34 -30.15 1.40
C LEU A 525 -23.88 -28.84 0.76
N PHE A 526 -22.70 -28.41 1.19
CA PHE A 526 -22.02 -27.23 0.69
C PHE A 526 -20.73 -27.69 0.03
N VAL A 527 -20.50 -27.29 -1.22
CA VAL A 527 -19.31 -27.65 -2.00
C VAL A 527 -18.61 -26.36 -2.36
N GLN A 528 -17.43 -26.17 -1.79
CA GLN A 528 -16.67 -24.93 -1.88
C GLN A 528 -15.39 -25.13 -2.67
N ASN A 529 -15.07 -24.18 -3.55
CA ASN A 529 -13.82 -24.15 -4.28
C ASN A 529 -12.72 -23.54 -3.42
N LEU A 530 -11.72 -24.35 -3.09
CA LEU A 530 -10.53 -23.89 -2.37
C LEU A 530 -9.30 -23.72 -3.28
N SER A 531 -9.47 -23.92 -4.59
CA SER A 531 -8.41 -23.63 -5.56
C SER A 531 -8.41 -22.16 -5.96
N ASP A 532 -7.28 -21.74 -6.51
CA ASP A 532 -7.03 -20.42 -7.11
C ASP A 532 -7.60 -20.29 -8.54
N GLU A 533 -8.26 -21.33 -9.06
CA GLU A 533 -8.83 -21.35 -10.41
C GLU A 533 -10.37 -21.54 -10.39
N GLU A 534 -11.05 -20.93 -11.36
CA GLU A 534 -12.47 -21.24 -11.65
C GLU A 534 -12.63 -22.72 -12.04
N ILE A 535 -13.50 -23.44 -11.34
CA ILE A 535 -13.84 -24.83 -11.67
C ILE A 535 -15.06 -24.88 -12.59
N VAL A 536 -14.89 -25.38 -13.82
CA VAL A 536 -15.95 -25.44 -14.85
C VAL A 536 -16.61 -26.84 -14.96
N ASP A 537 -17.95 -26.87 -14.92
CA ASP A 537 -18.86 -28.04 -14.81
C ASP A 537 -18.45 -29.03 -13.69
N PRO A 538 -18.22 -28.60 -12.43
CA PRO A 538 -17.94 -29.52 -11.35
C PRO A 538 -19.09 -30.50 -11.13
N ARG A 539 -18.74 -31.76 -10.86
CA ARG A 539 -19.67 -32.84 -10.54
C ARG A 539 -19.21 -33.57 -9.31
N VAL A 540 -20.12 -33.68 -8.35
CA VAL A 540 -19.91 -34.35 -7.08
C VAL A 540 -20.64 -35.69 -7.10
N ARG A 541 -19.96 -36.76 -6.72
CA ARG A 541 -20.49 -38.12 -6.68
C ARG A 541 -20.36 -38.73 -5.30
N PHE A 542 -21.44 -39.32 -4.82
CA PHE A 542 -21.50 -39.95 -3.52
C PHE A 542 -22.56 -41.05 -3.48
N ASP A 543 -22.45 -41.95 -2.51
CA ASP A 543 -23.47 -42.96 -2.22
C ASP A 543 -24.22 -42.60 -0.93
N LEU A 544 -25.46 -43.09 -0.82
CA LEU A 544 -26.29 -42.92 0.38
C LEU A 544 -27.05 -44.21 0.67
N PRO A 545 -27.20 -44.60 1.95
CA PRO A 545 -28.06 -45.73 2.32
C PRO A 545 -29.56 -45.42 2.13
N ALA A 546 -29.93 -44.14 2.00
CA ALA A 546 -31.27 -43.66 1.75
C ALA A 546 -31.46 -43.22 0.28
N GLU A 547 -32.68 -43.36 -0.23
CA GLU A 547 -33.00 -42.97 -1.61
C GLU A 547 -33.39 -41.48 -1.68
N ILE A 548 -32.67 -40.68 -2.48
CA ILE A 548 -33.04 -39.28 -2.76
C ILE A 548 -34.35 -39.23 -3.56
N ASP A 549 -35.37 -38.63 -2.95
CA ASP A 549 -36.70 -38.39 -3.55
C ASP A 549 -36.78 -37.00 -4.21
N THR A 550 -36.16 -35.99 -3.60
CA THR A 550 -36.15 -34.61 -4.11
C THR A 550 -34.78 -33.98 -3.91
N LEU A 551 -34.29 -33.23 -4.91
CA LEU A 551 -33.12 -32.36 -4.84
C LEU A 551 -33.55 -30.91 -5.16
N TRP A 552 -32.98 -29.95 -4.45
CA TRP A 552 -33.10 -28.52 -4.70
C TRP A 552 -31.72 -27.92 -4.99
N ASN A 553 -31.68 -26.88 -5.83
CA ASN A 553 -30.47 -26.16 -6.25
C ASN A 553 -29.42 -27.09 -6.87
N GLY A 554 -29.83 -27.83 -7.90
CA GLY A 554 -28.96 -28.78 -8.57
C GLY A 554 -29.70 -29.89 -9.29
N ARG A 555 -28.92 -30.64 -10.08
CA ARG A 555 -29.37 -31.80 -10.85
C ARG A 555 -28.72 -33.06 -10.33
N VAL A 556 -29.56 -34.05 -10.04
CA VAL A 556 -29.11 -35.39 -9.65
C VAL A 556 -29.32 -36.39 -10.79
N GLU A 557 -28.30 -37.20 -11.04
CA GLU A 557 -28.37 -38.42 -11.83
C GLU A 557 -28.14 -39.60 -10.89
N SER A 558 -29.09 -40.55 -10.82
CA SER A 558 -28.95 -41.76 -10.02
C SER A 558 -28.56 -42.96 -10.88
N SER A 559 -27.73 -43.83 -10.34
CA SER A 559 -27.25 -45.06 -10.99
C SER A 559 -27.06 -46.18 -9.97
N ASP A 560 -26.65 -47.37 -10.43
CA ASP A 560 -26.29 -48.47 -9.54
C ASP A 560 -25.02 -48.16 -8.70
N ASP A 561 -24.23 -47.15 -9.10
CA ASP A 561 -22.98 -46.73 -8.46
C ASP A 561 -23.17 -45.48 -7.56
N GLY A 562 -24.42 -45.09 -7.25
CA GLY A 562 -24.75 -43.95 -6.39
C GLY A 562 -25.34 -42.74 -7.13
N TYR A 563 -25.16 -41.56 -6.55
CA TYR A 563 -25.68 -40.27 -7.02
C TYR A 563 -24.57 -39.40 -7.61
N SER A 564 -24.86 -38.71 -8.72
CA SER A 564 -24.03 -37.64 -9.27
C SER A 564 -24.83 -36.34 -9.25
N VAL A 565 -24.30 -35.33 -8.58
CA VAL A 565 -24.91 -34.01 -8.41
C VAL A 565 -24.05 -32.94 -9.09
N ARG A 566 -24.69 -31.95 -9.69
CA ARG A 566 -24.09 -30.71 -10.19
C ARG A 566 -25.07 -29.56 -10.01
N ASP A 567 -24.58 -28.33 -10.02
CA ASP A 567 -25.45 -27.16 -9.94
C ASP A 567 -26.31 -26.95 -11.22
N ASP A 568 -27.36 -26.15 -11.09
CA ASP A 568 -28.31 -25.80 -12.13
C ASP A 568 -27.86 -24.59 -12.98
N ASP A 569 -27.28 -23.53 -12.38
CA ASP A 569 -26.71 -22.32 -13.00
C ASP A 569 -26.12 -21.40 -11.88
N PRO A 570 -24.86 -20.93 -11.94
CA PRO A 570 -23.87 -21.17 -12.98
C PRO A 570 -23.30 -22.59 -12.96
N GLY A 571 -22.83 -23.05 -14.11
CA GLY A 571 -22.08 -24.32 -14.22
C GLY A 571 -20.60 -24.15 -13.86
N THR A 572 -20.25 -23.11 -13.10
CA THR A 572 -18.90 -22.74 -12.71
C THR A 572 -18.89 -22.45 -11.21
N LEU A 573 -17.73 -22.62 -10.60
CA LEU A 573 -17.49 -22.37 -9.19
C LEU A 573 -16.20 -21.55 -9.09
N GLU A 574 -16.33 -20.26 -8.79
CA GLU A 574 -15.19 -19.35 -8.65
C GLU A 574 -14.38 -19.67 -7.38
N PRO A 575 -13.11 -19.24 -7.25
CA PRO A 575 -12.35 -19.35 -6.00
C PRO A 575 -13.14 -18.78 -4.81
N GLY A 576 -13.19 -19.50 -3.68
CA GLY A 576 -13.97 -19.14 -2.49
C GLY A 576 -15.44 -19.53 -2.53
N GLU A 577 -16.04 -19.54 -3.73
CA GLU A 577 -17.47 -19.74 -3.91
C GLU A 577 -17.92 -21.11 -3.37
N ALA A 578 -19.11 -21.14 -2.77
CA ALA A 578 -19.75 -22.36 -2.27
C ALA A 578 -21.12 -22.61 -2.89
N TRP A 579 -21.28 -23.75 -3.57
CA TRP A 579 -22.59 -24.25 -3.98
C TRP A 579 -23.32 -24.91 -2.82
N ARG A 580 -24.64 -24.66 -2.71
CA ARG A 580 -25.51 -25.30 -1.72
C ARG A 580 -26.60 -26.11 -2.40
N PHE A 581 -26.58 -27.43 -2.21
CA PHE A 581 -27.68 -28.30 -2.60
C PHE A 581 -28.36 -28.94 -1.40
N ALA A 582 -29.70 -28.93 -1.43
CA ALA A 582 -30.52 -29.56 -0.42
C ALA A 582 -31.19 -30.80 -1.00
N PHE A 583 -31.29 -31.89 -0.25
CA PHE A 583 -31.99 -33.09 -0.69
C PHE A 583 -32.87 -33.67 0.40
N LYS A 584 -33.93 -34.34 -0.03
CA LYS A 584 -34.83 -35.11 0.80
C LYS A 584 -34.68 -36.58 0.45
N ALA A 585 -34.33 -37.40 1.43
CA ALA A 585 -34.11 -38.83 1.24
C ALA A 585 -34.99 -39.69 2.14
N TYR A 586 -35.31 -40.89 1.67
CA TYR A 586 -36.09 -41.90 2.39
C TYR A 586 -35.25 -43.15 2.65
N GLY A 587 -35.14 -43.52 3.92
CA GLY A 587 -34.36 -44.66 4.37
C GLY A 587 -34.42 -44.81 5.89
N ASP A 588 -34.01 -45.97 6.39
CA ASP A 588 -33.91 -46.23 7.83
C ASP A 588 -32.63 -45.61 8.44
N ASP A 589 -31.70 -45.15 7.60
CA ASP A 589 -30.43 -44.55 7.99
C ASP A 589 -30.33 -43.11 7.43
N PRO A 590 -30.36 -42.08 8.29
CA PRO A 590 -30.29 -40.68 7.88
C PRO A 590 -28.85 -40.15 7.76
N SER A 591 -27.85 -41.00 7.57
CA SER A 591 -26.46 -40.57 7.43
C SER A 591 -26.26 -39.67 6.20
N LEU A 592 -25.40 -38.67 6.37
CA LEU A 592 -24.80 -37.92 5.26
C LEU A 592 -23.75 -38.79 4.54
N PRO A 593 -23.29 -38.41 3.33
CA PRO A 593 -22.22 -39.12 2.66
C PRO A 593 -20.96 -39.20 3.51
N ASP A 594 -20.34 -40.38 3.55
CA ASP A 594 -19.06 -40.62 4.22
C ASP A 594 -17.87 -40.64 3.23
N THR A 595 -18.17 -40.70 1.94
CA THR A 595 -17.22 -40.69 0.84
C THR A 595 -17.79 -39.88 -0.32
N LEU A 596 -16.92 -39.09 -0.96
CA LEU A 596 -17.29 -38.24 -2.07
C LEU A 596 -16.14 -38.17 -3.06
N GLN A 597 -16.47 -38.17 -4.35
CA GLN A 597 -15.52 -37.93 -5.43
C GLN A 597 -16.03 -36.75 -6.25
N ALA A 598 -15.13 -35.89 -6.70
CA ALA A 598 -15.47 -34.81 -7.60
C ALA A 598 -14.66 -34.88 -8.88
N GLU A 599 -15.25 -34.41 -9.97
CA GLU A 599 -14.56 -34.19 -11.23
C GLU A 599 -15.01 -32.89 -11.88
N ALA A 600 -14.12 -32.27 -12.65
CA ALA A 600 -14.43 -31.18 -13.55
C ALA A 600 -13.82 -31.49 -14.92
N ASN A 601 -14.60 -31.31 -15.99
CA ASN A 601 -14.18 -31.63 -17.36
C ASN A 601 -13.56 -33.04 -17.57
N GLY A 602 -13.93 -34.01 -16.72
CA GLY A 602 -13.42 -35.39 -16.76
C GLY A 602 -12.07 -35.62 -16.05
N ASN A 603 -11.55 -34.62 -15.34
CA ASN A 603 -10.41 -34.75 -14.43
C ASN A 603 -10.92 -34.83 -12.98
N GLY A 604 -10.34 -35.72 -12.18
CA GLY A 604 -10.70 -35.83 -10.76
C GLY A 604 -10.12 -34.68 -9.94
N LEU A 605 -10.88 -34.19 -8.96
CA LEU A 605 -10.49 -33.14 -8.03
C LEU A 605 -10.17 -33.74 -6.65
N GLN A 606 -9.25 -33.13 -5.90
CA GLN A 606 -8.98 -33.45 -4.50
C GLN A 606 -10.10 -32.89 -3.62
N VAL A 607 -10.76 -33.80 -2.90
CA VAL A 607 -11.92 -33.47 -2.06
C VAL A 607 -11.58 -33.73 -0.60
N GLN A 608 -11.84 -32.75 0.24
CA GLN A 608 -11.86 -32.93 1.69
C GLN A 608 -13.31 -32.92 2.19
N LEU A 609 -13.63 -33.85 3.10
CA LEU A 609 -14.90 -33.88 3.80
C LEU A 609 -14.69 -33.37 5.23
N LEU A 610 -15.43 -32.33 5.62
CA LEU A 610 -15.34 -31.74 6.96
C LEU A 610 -16.71 -31.75 7.64
N GLY A 611 -16.79 -32.41 8.80
CA GLY A 611 -18.04 -32.57 9.55
C GLY A 611 -19.05 -33.55 8.96
N ILE A 612 -18.68 -34.33 7.93
CA ILE A 612 -19.52 -35.39 7.34
C ILE A 612 -18.72 -36.70 7.22
N GLY A 613 -19.34 -37.86 7.50
CA GLY A 613 -18.69 -39.19 7.49
C GLY A 613 -18.11 -39.69 8.82
N GLU A 614 -17.20 -40.68 8.77
CA GLU A 614 -16.50 -41.25 9.94
C GLU A 614 -15.32 -40.40 10.45
N SER A 615 -15.12 -39.18 9.97
CA SER A 615 -14.17 -38.22 10.53
C SER A 615 -14.80 -37.53 11.74
N PRO A 616 -14.57 -37.99 12.98
CA PRO A 616 -15.13 -37.33 14.14
C PRO A 616 -14.22 -36.13 14.40
N VAL A 617 -14.64 -34.94 13.98
CA VAL A 617 -14.23 -33.74 14.70
C VAL A 617 -14.93 -33.88 16.05
N GLU A 618 -14.20 -34.29 17.09
CA GLU A 618 -14.77 -34.44 18.43
C GLU A 618 -15.41 -33.12 18.82
N GLU A 619 -16.75 -33.12 18.85
CA GLU A 619 -17.69 -32.05 19.24
C GLU A 619 -17.87 -30.90 18.24
N VAL A 620 -18.86 -31.02 17.36
CA VAL A 620 -19.53 -29.84 16.78
C VAL A 620 -20.12 -29.04 17.95
N VAL A 621 -19.58 -27.84 18.21
CA VAL A 621 -20.17 -26.90 19.17
C VAL A 621 -21.46 -26.36 18.52
N GLY A 622 -22.60 -26.73 19.11
CA GLY A 622 -23.92 -26.70 18.49
C GLY A 622 -24.65 -25.36 18.47
#